data_AF-A0A972AQP1-F1
#
_entry.id   AF-A0A972AQP1-F1
#
_cell.length_a   1.000
_cell.length_b   1.000
_cell.length_c   1.000
_cell.angle_alpha   90.00
_cell.angle_beta   90.00
_cell.angle_gamma   90.00
#
_symmetry.space_group_name_H-M   'P 1'
#
loop_
_entity.id
_entity.type
_entity.pdbx_description
1 polymer ?
#
loop_
_entity_poly.entity_id
_entity_poly.type
_entity_poly.pdbx_seq_one_letter_code
_entity_poly.pdbx_strand_id
1 'polypeptide(L)'
;MKKFLFYLIQFTWALPQNLVGGVAYLILSRKYKHERFHRSFITYISKKNFGGVSIGIFIFINPDKNEKWLHDTRIHEYGHTIQSLVLGPLFVFVVALPSVIWCGSKRLNKYRKENDVSYYWLYCEGWANLWGARFSKENFISDEMRNRGHFGKPLKKYIA
;
A
#
# COMPACT_ATOMS: atom_id res chain seq x y z
N MET A 1 -8.79 3.51 -16.64
CA MET A 1 -8.31 4.90 -16.87
C MET A 1 -7.13 4.91 -17.85
N LYS A 2 -7.07 5.83 -18.82
CA LYS A 2 -5.93 5.97 -19.75
C LYS A 2 -4.63 6.31 -18.99
N LYS A 3 -3.47 5.86 -19.49
CA LYS A 3 -2.16 6.05 -18.84
C LYS A 3 -1.83 7.52 -18.60
N PHE A 4 -2.07 8.35 -19.61
CA PHE A 4 -1.87 9.80 -19.55
C PHE A 4 -2.67 10.44 -18.41
N LEU A 5 -3.97 10.17 -18.33
CA LEU A 5 -4.84 10.76 -17.30
C LEU A 5 -4.40 10.39 -15.88
N PHE A 6 -3.93 9.15 -15.68
CA PHE A 6 -3.39 8.73 -14.38
C PHE A 6 -2.21 9.60 -13.95
N TYR A 7 -1.23 9.79 -14.83
CA TYR A 7 -0.06 10.60 -14.49
C TYR A 7 -0.41 12.08 -14.38
N LEU A 8 -1.32 12.59 -15.22
CA LEU A 8 -1.78 13.97 -15.12
C LEU A 8 -2.39 14.25 -13.73
N ILE A 9 -3.31 13.41 -13.26
CA ILE A 9 -3.91 13.56 -11.92
C ILE A 9 -2.86 13.37 -10.83
N GLN A 10 -1.96 12.39 -10.96
CA GLN A 10 -0.90 12.16 -9.96
C GLN A 10 0.00 13.38 -9.78
N PHE A 11 0.37 14.04 -10.88
CA PHE A 11 1.29 15.18 -10.88
C PHE A 11 0.59 16.55 -10.88
N THR A 12 -0.72 16.60 -10.62
CA THR A 12 -1.46 17.85 -10.40
C THR A 12 -2.20 17.80 -9.07
N TRP A 13 -3.12 16.86 -8.93
CA TRP A 13 -3.94 16.68 -7.74
C TRP A 13 -3.19 16.01 -6.58
N ALA A 14 -2.50 14.91 -6.85
CA ALA A 14 -1.71 14.18 -5.84
C ALA A 14 -0.25 14.65 -5.77
N LEU A 15 0.03 15.87 -6.22
CA LEU A 15 1.40 16.39 -6.37
C LEU A 15 2.19 16.37 -5.05
N PRO A 16 1.66 16.81 -3.89
CA PRO A 16 2.45 16.89 -2.65
C PRO A 16 3.10 15.56 -2.26
N GLN A 17 2.33 14.48 -2.25
CA GLN A 17 2.87 13.15 -1.95
C GLN A 17 3.77 12.62 -3.06
N ASN A 18 3.49 12.88 -4.35
CA ASN A 18 4.38 12.43 -5.42
C ASN A 18 5.74 13.15 -5.39
N LEU A 19 5.79 14.40 -4.92
CA LEU A 19 7.06 15.09 -4.67
C LEU A 19 7.85 14.41 -3.55
N VAL A 20 7.21 14.13 -2.40
CA VAL A 20 7.87 13.44 -1.27
C VAL A 20 8.35 12.04 -1.68
N GLY A 21 7.49 11.27 -2.33
CA GLY A 21 7.82 9.93 -2.83
C GLY A 21 8.93 9.96 -3.90
N GLY A 22 8.91 10.96 -4.78
CA GLY A 22 9.92 11.15 -5.82
C GLY A 22 11.29 11.49 -5.26
N VAL A 23 11.37 12.39 -4.28
CA VAL A 23 12.63 12.70 -3.57
C VAL A 23 13.16 11.46 -2.87
N ALA A 24 12.32 10.73 -2.14
CA ALA A 24 12.72 9.48 -1.49
C ALA A 24 13.21 8.44 -2.51
N TYR A 25 12.50 8.27 -3.62
CA TYR A 25 12.90 7.39 -4.72
C TYR A 25 14.27 7.78 -5.28
N LEU A 26 14.52 9.06 -5.56
CA LEU A 26 15.80 9.52 -6.10
C LEU A 26 16.97 9.26 -5.15
N ILE A 27 16.79 9.52 -3.85
CA ILE A 27 17.82 9.24 -2.82
C ILE A 27 18.12 7.74 -2.75
N LEU A 28 17.09 6.91 -2.81
CA LEU A 28 17.21 5.46 -2.70
C LEU A 28 17.62 4.79 -4.02
N SER A 29 17.49 5.51 -5.15
CA SER A 29 17.58 4.96 -6.50
C SER A 29 18.92 4.29 -6.83
N ARG A 30 19.99 4.80 -6.21
CA ARG A 30 21.36 4.35 -6.46
C ARG A 30 21.75 3.13 -5.63
N LYS A 31 21.00 2.86 -4.56
CA LYS A 31 21.37 1.85 -3.54
C LYS A 31 20.52 0.59 -3.63
N TYR A 32 19.29 0.70 -4.12
CA TYR A 32 18.32 -0.37 -4.06
C TYR A 32 17.86 -0.81 -5.44
N LYS A 33 17.28 -2.01 -5.52
CA LYS A 33 16.67 -2.49 -6.76
C LYS A 33 15.30 -1.86 -6.95
N HIS A 34 14.94 -1.63 -8.20
CA HIS A 34 13.66 -1.07 -8.59
C HIS A 34 12.92 -1.98 -9.54
N GLU A 35 11.60 -1.96 -9.44
CA GLU A 35 10.72 -2.67 -10.34
C GLU A 35 9.53 -1.77 -10.68
N ARG A 36 9.05 -1.89 -11.92
CA ARG A 36 7.79 -1.26 -12.29
C ARG A 36 6.64 -2.20 -11.96
N PHE A 37 5.68 -1.72 -11.18
CA PHE A 37 4.43 -2.44 -10.94
C PHE A 37 3.25 -1.59 -11.41
N HIS A 38 2.67 -2.02 -12.54
CA HIS A 38 1.70 -1.24 -13.31
C HIS A 38 2.18 0.19 -13.60
N ARG A 39 1.57 1.19 -12.95
CA ARG A 39 1.86 2.62 -13.12
C ARG A 39 2.69 3.20 -11.98
N SER A 40 3.13 2.35 -11.06
CA SER A 40 3.92 2.68 -9.89
C SER A 40 5.34 2.13 -10.02
N PHE A 41 6.24 2.66 -9.19
CA PHE A 41 7.64 2.27 -9.09
C PHE A 41 7.91 1.71 -7.71
N ILE A 42 8.25 0.42 -7.64
CA ILE A 42 8.63 -0.26 -6.41
C ILE A 42 10.13 -0.11 -6.20
N THR A 43 10.53 0.19 -4.98
CA THR A 43 11.92 0.18 -4.51
C THR A 43 12.05 -0.79 -3.34
N TYR A 44 12.96 -1.74 -3.46
CA TYR A 44 13.14 -2.79 -2.45
C TYR A 44 14.16 -2.38 -1.39
N ILE A 45 13.71 -2.08 -0.16
CA ILE A 45 14.54 -1.60 0.95
C ILE A 45 14.66 -2.69 2.03
N SER A 46 15.80 -3.39 2.07
CA SER A 46 16.12 -4.33 3.16
C SER A 46 16.41 -3.57 4.46
N LYS A 47 15.45 -3.60 5.39
CA LYS A 47 15.53 -3.02 6.74
C LYS A 47 14.67 -3.79 7.74
N LYS A 48 15.25 -4.22 8.86
CA LYS A 48 14.61 -5.11 9.87
C LYS A 48 13.21 -4.66 10.34
N ASN A 49 13.00 -3.36 10.54
CA ASN A 49 11.74 -2.80 11.07
C ASN A 49 10.90 -2.08 9.99
N PHE A 50 11.09 -2.45 8.72
CA PHE A 50 10.36 -1.86 7.60
C PHE A 50 9.48 -2.94 6.95
N GLY A 51 8.26 -2.55 6.59
CA GLY A 51 7.29 -3.40 5.89
C GLY A 51 7.12 -2.91 4.45
N GLY A 52 6.02 -2.19 4.21
CA GLY A 52 5.75 -1.50 2.96
C GLY A 52 5.23 -0.09 3.23
N VAL A 53 5.39 0.81 2.27
CA VAL A 53 4.67 2.09 2.24
C VAL A 53 4.57 2.62 0.82
N SER A 54 3.45 3.27 0.53
CA SER A 54 3.19 3.96 -0.73
C SER A 54 3.08 5.46 -0.51
N ILE A 55 3.84 6.21 -1.31
CA ILE A 55 3.83 7.66 -1.31
C ILE A 55 3.60 8.13 -2.75
N GLY A 56 2.33 8.36 -3.09
CA GLY A 56 1.91 8.59 -4.47
C GLY A 56 2.12 7.35 -5.34
N ILE A 57 2.83 7.50 -6.46
CA ILE A 57 3.19 6.39 -7.37
C ILE A 57 4.46 5.62 -6.93
N PHE A 58 5.14 6.07 -5.88
CA PHE A 58 6.38 5.45 -5.41
C PHE A 58 6.07 4.52 -4.24
N ILE A 59 6.41 3.26 -4.42
CA ILE A 59 6.15 2.17 -3.49
C ILE A 59 7.51 1.70 -2.94
N PHE A 60 7.58 1.50 -1.63
CA PHE A 60 8.79 1.03 -0.95
C PHE A 60 8.44 -0.23 -0.17
N ILE A 61 9.15 -1.34 -0.41
CA ILE A 61 8.83 -2.65 0.18
C ILE A 61 10.10 -3.29 0.72
N ASN A 62 10.01 -3.97 1.86
CA ASN A 62 11.09 -4.79 2.38
C ASN A 62 11.16 -6.16 1.68
N PRO A 63 12.23 -6.47 0.93
CA PRO A 63 12.38 -7.74 0.21
C PRO A 63 12.66 -8.94 1.14
N ASP A 64 13.01 -8.73 2.41
CA ASP A 64 13.46 -9.80 3.31
C ASP A 64 12.31 -10.67 3.88
N LYS A 65 11.09 -10.50 3.37
CA LYS A 65 9.89 -11.23 3.77
C LYS A 65 9.63 -12.40 2.81
N ASN A 66 8.78 -13.33 3.21
CA ASN A 66 8.44 -14.47 2.36
C ASN A 66 7.74 -14.04 1.06
N GLU A 67 7.81 -14.89 0.03
CA GLU A 67 7.30 -14.58 -1.32
C GLU A 67 5.81 -14.27 -1.34
N LYS A 68 4.99 -14.99 -0.55
CA LYS A 68 3.54 -14.74 -0.46
C LYS A 68 3.25 -13.34 0.07
N TRP A 69 3.99 -12.93 1.10
CA TRP A 69 3.88 -11.59 1.67
C TRP A 69 4.33 -10.54 0.65
N LEU A 70 5.45 -10.75 -0.03
CA LEU A 70 5.93 -9.80 -1.04
C LEU A 70 4.91 -9.60 -2.16
N HIS A 71 4.38 -10.69 -2.71
CA HIS A 71 3.33 -10.67 -3.71
C HIS A 71 2.12 -9.83 -3.24
N ASP A 72 1.59 -10.16 -2.06
CA ASP A 72 0.40 -9.52 -1.53
C ASP A 72 0.63 -8.05 -1.16
N THR A 73 1.79 -7.72 -0.59
CA THR A 73 2.16 -6.35 -0.25
C THR A 73 2.26 -5.47 -1.49
N ARG A 74 2.78 -5.98 -2.61
CA ARG A 74 2.80 -5.20 -3.88
C ARG A 74 1.40 -4.77 -4.30
N ILE A 75 0.43 -5.68 -4.23
CA ILE A 75 -0.97 -5.42 -4.56
C ILE A 75 -1.58 -4.41 -3.58
N HIS A 76 -1.39 -4.64 -2.28
CA HIS A 76 -1.87 -3.77 -1.20
C HIS A 76 -1.36 -2.32 -1.34
N GLU A 77 -0.05 -2.16 -1.51
CA GLU A 77 0.61 -0.86 -1.70
C GLU A 77 0.12 -0.16 -2.96
N TYR A 78 -0.10 -0.91 -4.05
CA TYR A 78 -0.73 -0.35 -5.24
C TYR A 78 -2.14 0.20 -4.96
N GLY A 79 -2.89 -0.43 -4.06
CA GLY A 79 -4.14 0.09 -3.53
C GLY A 79 -4.01 1.48 -2.89
N HIS A 80 -2.98 1.68 -2.07
CA HIS A 80 -2.65 3.00 -1.51
C HIS A 80 -2.27 4.01 -2.59
N THR A 81 -1.59 3.61 -3.68
CA THR A 81 -1.38 4.51 -4.84
C THR A 81 -2.71 4.97 -5.44
N ILE A 82 -3.71 4.09 -5.56
CA ILE A 82 -5.03 4.49 -6.09
C ILE A 82 -5.79 5.38 -5.09
N GLN A 83 -5.71 5.11 -3.79
CA GLN A 83 -6.26 6.01 -2.78
C GLN A 83 -5.63 7.40 -2.86
N SER A 84 -4.31 7.46 -3.05
CA SER A 84 -3.57 8.70 -3.23
C SER A 84 -4.00 9.47 -4.48
N LEU A 85 -4.21 8.76 -5.59
CA LEU A 85 -4.73 9.32 -6.84
C LEU A 85 -6.10 9.98 -6.63
N VAL A 86 -7.00 9.33 -5.89
CA VAL A 86 -8.39 9.80 -5.72
C VAL A 86 -8.46 10.93 -4.68
N LEU A 87 -7.80 10.77 -3.53
CA LEU A 87 -7.89 11.73 -2.43
C LEU A 87 -6.95 12.93 -2.58
N GLY A 88 -5.90 12.83 -3.40
CA GLY A 88 -4.94 13.91 -3.59
C GLY A 88 -4.35 14.35 -2.25
N PRO A 89 -4.40 15.65 -1.89
CA PRO A 89 -3.84 16.13 -0.63
C PRO A 89 -4.54 15.56 0.62
N LEU A 90 -5.82 15.17 0.52
CA LEU A 90 -6.58 14.59 1.63
C LEU A 90 -6.12 13.18 2.01
N PHE A 91 -5.33 12.53 1.15
CA PHE A 91 -4.76 11.20 1.41
C PHE A 91 -4.01 11.15 2.74
N VAL A 92 -3.30 12.23 3.10
CA VAL A 92 -2.52 12.29 4.34
C VAL A 92 -3.42 12.13 5.56
N PHE A 93 -4.54 12.84 5.59
CA PHE A 93 -5.45 12.84 6.74
C PHE A 93 -6.36 11.61 6.79
N VAL A 94 -6.79 11.12 5.63
CA VAL A 94 -7.77 10.02 5.53
C VAL A 94 -7.11 8.65 5.50
N VAL A 95 -5.86 8.54 5.03
CA VAL A 95 -5.20 7.23 4.85
C VAL A 95 -3.88 7.17 5.61
N ALA A 96 -2.93 8.05 5.28
CA ALA A 96 -1.56 7.90 5.77
C ALA A 96 -1.49 8.03 7.30
N LEU A 97 -2.12 9.05 7.88
CA LEU A 97 -2.11 9.29 9.32
C LEU A 97 -2.82 8.16 10.11
N PRO A 98 -4.05 7.73 9.77
CA PRO A 98 -4.68 6.57 10.40
C PRO A 98 -3.85 5.29 10.30
N SER A 99 -3.28 5.00 9.13
CA SER A 99 -2.44 3.82 8.88
C SER A 99 -1.19 3.81 9.77
N VAL A 100 -0.47 4.93 9.81
CA VAL A 100 0.74 5.08 10.64
C VAL A 100 0.41 4.96 12.13
N ILE A 101 -0.69 5.55 12.59
CA ILE A 101 -1.13 5.43 14.00
C ILE A 101 -1.46 3.97 14.32
N TRP A 102 -2.19 3.28 13.43
CA TRP A 102 -2.61 1.90 13.61
C TRP A 102 -1.45 0.91 13.62
N CYS A 103 -0.44 1.12 12.78
CA CYS A 103 0.77 0.30 12.74
C CYS A 103 1.78 0.65 13.85
N GLY A 104 1.94 1.94 14.16
CA GLY A 104 2.99 2.44 15.05
C GLY A 104 2.62 2.48 16.53
N SER A 105 1.33 2.58 16.87
CA SER A 105 0.90 2.68 18.26
C SER A 105 1.04 1.36 19.02
N LYS A 106 1.87 1.36 20.08
CA LYS A 106 2.03 0.20 20.97
C LYS A 106 0.69 -0.28 21.55
N ARG A 107 -0.21 0.65 21.90
CA ARG A 107 -1.53 0.34 22.46
C ARG A 107 -2.41 -0.38 21.45
N LEU A 108 -2.45 0.10 20.20
CA LEU A 108 -3.26 -0.51 19.13
C LEU A 108 -2.66 -1.84 18.68
N ASN A 109 -1.33 -1.96 18.66
CA ASN A 109 -0.64 -3.22 18.40
C ASN A 109 -0.95 -4.28 19.47
N LYS A 110 -0.97 -3.87 20.74
CA LYS A 110 -1.37 -4.75 21.86
C LYS A 110 -2.84 -5.16 21.72
N TYR A 111 -3.74 -4.20 21.50
CA TYR A 111 -5.15 -4.45 21.28
C TYR A 111 -5.40 -5.46 20.15
N ARG A 112 -4.74 -5.29 18.99
CA ARG A 112 -4.86 -6.21 17.85
C ARG A 112 -4.44 -7.63 18.19
N LYS A 113 -3.36 -7.80 18.95
CA LYS A 113 -2.87 -9.12 19.35
C LYS A 113 -3.79 -9.78 20.38
N GLU A 114 -4.26 -9.02 21.36
CA GLU A 114 -5.11 -9.55 22.45
C GLU A 114 -6.51 -9.92 21.98
N ASN A 115 -7.06 -9.20 21.00
CA ASN A 115 -8.41 -9.40 20.50
C ASN A 115 -8.45 -10.15 19.16
N ASP A 116 -7.30 -10.69 18.71
CA ASP A 116 -7.11 -11.27 17.39
C ASP A 116 -7.77 -10.41 16.30
N VAL A 117 -7.37 -9.15 16.17
CA VAL A 117 -7.89 -8.23 15.14
C VAL A 117 -6.86 -8.10 14.03
N SER A 118 -7.27 -8.46 12.81
CA SER A 118 -6.45 -8.31 11.61
C SER A 118 -5.98 -6.86 11.43
N TYR A 119 -4.77 -6.68 10.92
CA TYR A 119 -4.28 -5.36 10.52
C TYR A 119 -5.21 -4.71 9.49
N TYR A 120 -5.76 -5.50 8.57
CA TYR A 120 -6.63 -5.05 7.49
C TYR A 120 -8.07 -4.75 7.93
N TRP A 121 -8.36 -4.83 9.24
CA TRP A 121 -9.63 -4.36 9.79
C TRP A 121 -9.79 -2.85 9.67
N LEU A 122 -8.69 -2.09 9.77
CA LEU A 122 -8.74 -0.64 9.61
C LEU A 122 -9.25 -0.28 8.21
N TYR A 123 -10.16 0.70 8.14
CA TYR A 123 -10.85 1.04 6.90
C TYR A 123 -9.90 1.38 5.75
N CYS A 124 -8.83 2.14 5.99
CA CYS A 124 -7.93 2.51 4.90
C CYS A 124 -7.09 1.32 4.40
N GLU A 125 -6.79 0.35 5.27
CA GLU A 125 -6.03 -0.87 4.95
C GLU A 125 -6.87 -1.88 4.14
N GLY A 126 -8.09 -2.17 4.62
CA GLY A 126 -9.03 -3.03 3.89
C GLY A 126 -9.46 -2.42 2.56
N TRP A 127 -9.61 -1.10 2.51
CA TRP A 127 -9.86 -0.36 1.26
C TRP A 127 -8.69 -0.48 0.29
N ALA A 128 -7.45 -0.40 0.78
CA ALA A 128 -6.26 -0.58 -0.05
C ALA A 128 -6.21 -1.99 -0.64
N ASN A 129 -6.55 -3.03 0.13
CA ASN A 129 -6.62 -4.40 -0.42
C ASN A 129 -7.62 -4.53 -1.57
N LEU A 130 -8.84 -4.00 -1.37
CA LEU A 130 -9.88 -4.05 -2.40
C LEU A 130 -9.47 -3.33 -3.68
N TRP A 131 -8.90 -2.14 -3.54
CA TRP A 131 -8.49 -1.35 -4.69
C TRP A 131 -7.23 -1.90 -5.34
N GLY A 132 -6.30 -2.42 -4.55
CA GLY A 132 -5.14 -3.16 -5.00
C GLY A 132 -5.57 -4.27 -5.96
N ALA A 133 -6.36 -5.23 -5.48
CA ALA A 133 -6.84 -6.34 -6.30
C ALA A 133 -7.64 -5.88 -7.53
N ARG A 134 -8.55 -4.91 -7.37
CA ARG A 134 -9.39 -4.42 -8.47
C ARG A 134 -8.58 -3.77 -9.59
N PHE A 135 -7.59 -2.94 -9.24
CA PHE A 135 -6.85 -2.15 -10.22
C PHE A 135 -5.58 -2.84 -10.74
N SER A 136 -4.97 -3.74 -9.96
CA SER A 136 -3.91 -4.63 -10.46
C SER A 136 -4.45 -5.79 -11.29
N LYS A 137 -5.70 -6.21 -11.01
CA LYS A 137 -6.31 -7.47 -11.49
C LYS A 137 -5.59 -8.72 -10.99
N GLU A 138 -4.92 -8.62 -9.85
CA GLU A 138 -4.23 -9.73 -9.20
C GLU A 138 -4.95 -10.17 -7.93
N ASN A 139 -4.80 -11.45 -7.57
CA ASN A 139 -5.44 -12.05 -6.40
C ASN A 139 -4.44 -12.25 -5.27
N PHE A 140 -4.83 -11.92 -4.04
CA PHE A 140 -4.00 -12.24 -2.88
C PHE A 140 -3.83 -13.74 -2.64
N ILE A 141 -2.66 -14.15 -2.16
CA ILE A 141 -2.27 -15.55 -2.01
C ILE A 141 -1.96 -15.99 -0.57
N SER A 142 -1.71 -15.06 0.34
CA SER A 142 -1.54 -15.38 1.77
C SER A 142 -2.88 -15.65 2.46
N ASP A 143 -2.85 -16.50 3.48
CA ASP A 143 -4.05 -16.87 4.24
C ASP A 143 -4.64 -15.67 5.00
N GLU A 144 -3.78 -14.81 5.55
CA GLU A 144 -4.21 -13.58 6.24
C GLU A 144 -5.00 -12.67 5.29
N MET A 145 -4.46 -12.41 4.09
CA MET A 145 -5.17 -11.59 3.10
C MET A 145 -6.46 -12.24 2.64
N ARG A 146 -6.43 -13.53 2.28
CA ARG A 146 -7.61 -14.25 1.80
C ARG A 146 -8.74 -14.30 2.81
N ASN A 147 -8.41 -14.56 4.07
CA ASN A 147 -9.41 -14.81 5.11
C ASN A 147 -9.81 -13.53 5.87
N ARG A 148 -8.98 -12.49 5.87
CA ARG A 148 -9.19 -11.30 6.72
C ARG A 148 -8.90 -9.96 6.04
N GLY A 149 -8.47 -9.98 4.77
CA GLY A 149 -8.07 -8.78 4.03
C GLY A 149 -9.19 -7.79 3.69
N HIS A 150 -10.46 -8.16 3.85
CA HIS A 150 -11.61 -7.28 3.62
C HIS A 150 -12.19 -6.80 4.96
N PHE A 151 -11.55 -5.79 5.58
CA PHE A 151 -12.01 -5.23 6.86
C PHE A 151 -12.14 -6.32 7.96
N GLY A 152 -11.15 -7.22 8.02
CA GLY A 152 -11.15 -8.36 8.94
C GLY A 152 -11.99 -9.56 8.49
N LYS A 153 -12.64 -9.48 7.33
CA LYS A 153 -13.46 -10.55 6.72
C LYS A 153 -12.75 -11.16 5.50
N PRO A 154 -13.20 -12.34 5.02
CA PRO A 154 -12.65 -12.93 3.82
C PRO A 154 -12.79 -12.01 2.61
N LEU A 155 -11.71 -11.89 1.84
CA LEU A 155 -11.77 -11.33 0.50
C LEU A 155 -12.59 -12.31 -0.34
N LYS A 156 -13.88 -12.02 -0.50
CA LYS A 156 -14.71 -12.71 -1.49
C LYS A 156 -13.99 -12.59 -2.84
N LYS A 157 -14.01 -13.67 -3.63
CA LYS A 157 -13.49 -13.71 -5.01
C LYS A 157 -14.31 -12.73 -5.89
N TYR A 158 -14.13 -11.43 -5.68
CA TYR A 158 -14.74 -10.38 -6.48
C TYR A 158 -13.74 -9.99 -7.54
N ILE A 159 -13.61 -10.86 -8.52
CA ILE A 159 -13.08 -10.51 -9.83
C ILE A 159 -14.12 -11.03 -10.83
N ALA A 160 -15.08 -10.17 -11.14
CA ALA A 160 -15.77 -10.16 -12.43
C ALA A 160 -15.31 -8.88 -13.14
#